data_AF-A0A0L0GXS0-F1
#
_entry.id   AF-A0A0L0GXS0-F1
#
_cell.length_a   1.000
_cell.length_b   1.000
_cell.length_c   1.000
_cell.angle_alpha   90.00
_cell.angle_beta   90.00
_cell.angle_gamma   90.00
#
_symmetry.space_group_name_H-M   'P 1'
#
loop_
_entity.id
_entity.type
_entity.pdbx_description
1 polymer ?
#
loop_
_entity_poly.entity_id
_entity_poly.type
_entity_poly.pdbx_seq_one_letter_code
_entity_poly.pdbx_strand_id
1 'polypeptide(L)'
;MSTYEPFHIVASAIQNLTCLIDTTGSDPSAIPSIEIVIYDINGYVMFSYVKSKNLFYVPNAAYRNLNKKDSTKLTKFTEEQKFQWSLL
;
A
#
# COMPACT_ATOMS: atom_id res chain seq x y z
N MET A 1 3.50 -17.44 0.70
CA MET A 1 4.70 -16.79 0.14
C MET A 1 4.36 -15.35 -0.20
N SER A 2 5.32 -14.44 -0.13
CA SER A 2 5.12 -13.05 -0.60
C SER A 2 5.48 -12.96 -2.08
N THR A 3 4.74 -12.17 -2.86
CA THR A 3 4.94 -11.99 -4.30
C THR A 3 5.10 -10.51 -4.66
N TYR A 4 5.41 -10.21 -5.92
CA TYR A 4 5.45 -8.85 -6.46
C TYR A 4 4.50 -8.75 -7.65
N GLU A 5 3.68 -7.70 -7.68
CA GLU A 5 2.66 -7.47 -8.70
C GLU A 5 2.83 -6.08 -9.33
N PRO A 6 2.57 -5.93 -10.63
CA PRO A 6 2.61 -4.64 -11.30
C PRO A 6 1.42 -3.76 -10.91
N PHE A 7 1.55 -2.45 -11.15
CA PHE A 7 0.55 -1.44 -10.81
C PHE A 7 -0.87 -1.79 -11.27
N HIS A 8 -1.05 -2.19 -12.54
CA HIS A 8 -2.37 -2.45 -13.10
C HIS A 8 -3.11 -3.61 -12.42
N ILE A 9 -2.37 -4.62 -11.94
CA ILE A 9 -2.94 -5.73 -11.18
C ILE A 9 -3.41 -5.25 -9.80
N VAL A 10 -2.58 -4.47 -9.11
CA VAL A 10 -2.95 -3.91 -7.80
C VAL A 10 -4.12 -2.93 -7.90
N ALA A 11 -4.09 -2.04 -8.88
CA ALA A 11 -5.16 -1.07 -9.13
C ALA A 11 -6.50 -1.76 -9.39
N SER A 12 -6.51 -2.84 -10.18
CA SER A 12 -7.69 -3.66 -10.41
C SER A 12 -8.15 -4.37 -9.13
N ALA A 13 -7.23 -4.95 -8.36
CA ALA A 13 -7.54 -5.66 -7.12
C ALA A 13 -8.18 -4.77 -6.05
N ILE A 14 -7.79 -3.50 -5.98
CA ILE A 14 -8.31 -2.53 -4.98
C ILE A 14 -9.41 -1.64 -5.53
N GLN A 15 -9.82 -1.81 -6.79
CA GLN A 15 -10.77 -0.91 -7.44
C GLN A 15 -12.06 -0.77 -6.65
N ASN A 16 -12.63 -1.88 -6.21
CA ASN A 16 -13.90 -1.95 -5.48
C ASN A 16 -13.73 -2.13 -3.96
N LEU A 17 -12.52 -1.97 -3.44
CA LEU A 17 -12.23 -2.12 -2.02
C LEU A 17 -12.05 -0.75 -1.37
N THR A 18 -12.55 -0.62 -0.14
CA THR A 18 -12.17 0.51 0.70
C THR A 18 -10.78 0.23 1.23
N CYS A 19 -9.79 0.93 0.69
CA CYS A 19 -8.42 0.88 1.16
C CYS A 19 -8.08 2.15 1.93
N LEU A 20 -7.07 2.06 2.77
CA LEU A 20 -6.49 3.18 3.50
C LEU A 20 -5.03 3.36 3.08
N ILE A 21 -4.52 4.57 3.15
CA ILE A 21 -3.11 4.88 2.96
C ILE A 21 -2.59 5.71 4.13
N ASP A 22 -1.29 5.62 4.36
CA ASP A 22 -0.61 6.53 5.26
C ASP A 22 -0.09 7.73 4.46
N THR A 23 -0.82 8.85 4.54
CA THR A 23 -0.44 10.13 3.92
C THR A 23 0.54 10.95 4.78
N THR A 24 0.73 10.55 6.04
CA THR A 24 1.58 11.28 6.99
C THR A 24 3.06 10.93 6.85
N GLY A 25 3.38 9.93 6.02
CA GLY A 25 4.76 9.52 5.78
C GLY A 25 5.43 8.99 7.05
N SER A 26 4.70 8.31 7.94
CA SER A 26 5.23 7.77 9.20
C SER A 26 6.16 6.57 8.95
N ASP A 27 7.28 6.79 8.26
CA ASP A 27 8.62 6.92 8.84
C ASP A 27 9.64 7.05 7.68
N PRO A 28 10.28 8.22 7.45
CA PRO A 28 11.30 8.38 6.40
C PRO A 28 12.56 7.52 6.62
N SER A 29 12.68 6.83 7.75
CA SER A 29 13.73 5.83 8.01
C SER A 29 13.33 4.38 7.68
N ALA A 30 12.06 4.12 7.36
CA ALA A 30 11.55 2.80 7.01
C ALA A 30 11.81 2.46 5.53
N ILE A 31 13.01 1.97 5.23
CA ILE A 31 13.45 1.45 3.93
C ILE A 31 13.30 2.49 2.79
N PRO A 32 14.41 3.00 2.22
CA PRO A 32 14.40 4.07 1.21
C PRO A 32 13.77 3.70 -0.17
N SER A 33 13.03 2.59 -0.26
CA SER A 33 12.40 2.10 -1.48
C SER A 33 10.87 1.99 -1.41
N ILE A 34 10.23 2.21 -0.25
CA ILE A 34 8.78 2.07 -0.11
C ILE A 34 8.11 3.44 -0.03
N GLU A 35 7.55 3.91 -1.14
CA GLU A 35 6.90 5.24 -1.22
C GLU A 35 5.42 5.19 -0.87
N ILE A 36 4.77 4.04 -1.02
CA ILE A 36 3.32 3.88 -0.85
C ILE A 36 3.05 2.56 -0.14
N VAL A 37 2.25 2.62 0.93
CA VAL A 37 1.70 1.44 1.61
C VAL A 37 0.18 1.53 1.62
N ILE A 38 -0.46 0.51 1.07
CA ILE A 38 -1.92 0.37 1.01
C ILE A 38 -2.34 -0.58 2.13
N TYR A 39 -3.30 -0.16 2.93
CA TYR A 39 -3.86 -0.90 4.04
C TYR A 39 -5.34 -1.24 3.78
N ASP A 40 -5.84 -2.28 4.42
CA ASP A 40 -7.27 -2.55 4.51
C ASP A 40 -7.94 -1.65 5.57
N ILE A 41 -9.26 -1.72 5.69
CA ILE A 41 -10.04 -0.96 6.67
C ILE A 41 -9.68 -1.26 8.14
N ASN A 42 -9.05 -2.41 8.39
CA ASN A 42 -8.62 -2.84 9.72
C ASN A 42 -7.15 -2.44 10.00
N GLY A 43 -6.50 -1.77 9.04
CA GLY A 43 -5.12 -1.31 9.14
C GLY A 43 -4.06 -2.37 8.85
N TYR A 44 -4.44 -3.51 8.26
CA TYR A 44 -3.46 -4.50 7.79
C TYR A 44 -2.88 -4.08 6.44
N VAL A 45 -1.57 -4.24 6.26
CA VAL A 45 -0.93 -3.98 4.97
C VAL A 45 -1.47 -4.92 3.90
N MET A 46 -1.99 -4.36 2.82
CA MET A 46 -2.40 -5.08 1.62
C MET A 46 -1.31 -5.09 0.56
N PHE A 47 -0.66 -3.95 0.32
CA PHE A 47 0.37 -3.79 -0.70
C PHE A 47 1.40 -2.74 -0.29
N SER A 48 2.64 -2.88 -0.75
CA SER A 48 3.69 -1.87 -0.56
C SER A 48 4.42 -1.64 -1.87
N TYR A 49 4.41 -0.42 -2.39
CA TYR A 49 5.14 -0.11 -3.62
C TYR A 49 6.64 -0.13 -3.37
N VAL A 50 7.41 -0.79 -4.23
CA VAL A 50 8.88 -0.89 -4.14
C VAL A 50 9.49 -0.23 -5.37
N LYS A 51 9.95 1.01 -5.20
CA LYS A 51 10.46 1.88 -6.28
C LYS A 51 11.58 1.25 -7.08
N SER A 52 12.54 0.60 -6.41
CA SER A 52 13.69 -0.05 -7.07
C SER A 52 13.30 -1.19 -8.01
N LYS A 53 12.09 -1.74 -7.87
CA LYS A 53 11.56 -2.81 -8.71
C LYS A 53 10.44 -2.33 -9.64
N ASN A 54 9.90 -1.15 -9.41
CA ASN A 54 8.68 -0.66 -10.03
C ASN A 54 7.50 -1.68 -9.90
N LEU A 55 7.39 -2.30 -8.71
CA LEU A 55 6.37 -3.32 -8.42
C LEU A 55 5.83 -3.15 -7.01
N PHE A 56 4.61 -3.62 -6.77
CA PHE A 56 4.03 -3.73 -5.45
C PHE A 56 4.35 -5.08 -4.82
N TYR A 57 4.93 -5.04 -3.63
CA TYR A 57 5.07 -6.20 -2.77
C TYR A 57 3.71 -6.60 -2.19
N VAL A 58 3.37 -7.88 -2.32
CA VAL A 58 2.20 -8.52 -1.70
C VAL A 58 2.65 -9.26 -0.43
N PRO A 59 2.34 -8.73 0.76
CA PRO A 59 2.80 -9.27 2.02
C PRO A 59 2.08 -10.56 2.39
N ASN A 60 2.86 -11.51 2.90
CA ASN A 60 2.34 -12.67 3.64
C ASN A 60 1.74 -12.26 5.01
N ALA A 61 1.02 -13.19 5.64
CA ALA A 61 0.32 -12.93 6.91
C ALA A 61 1.23 -12.42 8.05
N ALA A 62 2.45 -12.96 8.17
CA ALA A 62 3.39 -12.53 9.21
C ALA A 62 3.78 -11.06 9.05
N TYR A 63 4.06 -10.63 7.82
CA TYR A 63 4.37 -9.22 7.52
C TYR A 63 3.17 -8.31 7.80
N ARG A 64 1.95 -8.72 7.42
CA ARG A 64 0.73 -7.93 7.66
C ARG A 64 0.49 -7.67 9.15
N ASN A 65 0.69 -8.71 9.97
CA ASN A 65 0.50 -8.61 11.42
C ASN A 65 1.55 -7.71 12.07
N LEU A 66 2.82 -7.84 11.65
CA LEU A 66 3.92 -7.04 12.19
C LEU A 66 3.77 -5.55 11.86
N ASN A 67 3.26 -5.24 10.67
CA ASN A 67 3.16 -3.88 10.14
C ASN A 67 1.73 -3.31 10.19
N LYS A 68 0.86 -3.88 11.03
CA LYS A 68 -0.50 -3.38 11.21
C LYS A 68 -0.45 -1.97 11.80
N LYS A 69 -1.20 -1.03 11.22
CA LYS A 69 -1.39 0.32 11.76
C LYS A 69 -2.79 0.49 12.35
N ASP A 70 -2.93 1.50 13.20
CA ASP A 70 -4.22 1.97 13.66
C ASP A 70 -4.97 2.63 12.49
N SER A 71 -6.09 2.05 12.08
CA SER A 71 -6.85 2.50 10.90
C SER A 71 -7.45 3.89 11.07
N THR A 72 -7.61 4.39 12.31
CA THR A 72 -8.11 5.75 12.57
C THR A 72 -7.08 6.82 12.23
N LYS A 73 -5.80 6.45 12.13
CA LYS A 73 -4.68 7.32 11.75
C LYS A 73 -4.37 7.27 10.25
N LEU A 74 -5.09 6.45 9.50
CA LEU A 74 -4.90 6.32 8.06
C LEU A 74 -5.97 7.11 7.31
N THR A 75 -5.63 7.54 6.11
CA THR A 75 -6.54 8.27 5.23
C THR A 75 -7.21 7.31 4.27
N LYS A 76 -8.50 7.50 3.99
CA LYS A 76 -9.20 6.72 2.95
C LYS A 76 -8.52 6.95 1.60
N PHE A 77 -8.22 5.86 0.92
CA PHE A 77 -7.61 5.88 -0.39
C PHE A 77 -8.68 6.12 -1.46
N THR A 78 -8.71 7.34 -2.03
CA THR A 78 -9.77 7.77 -2.96
C THR A 78 -9.43 7.44 -4.42
N GLU A 79 -10.44 7.42 -5.30
CA GLU A 79 -10.22 7.20 -6.74
C GLU A 79 -9.34 8.28 -7.39
N GLU A 80 -9.42 9.52 -6.94
CA GLU A 80 -8.56 10.61 -7.41
C GLU A 80 -7.09 10.34 -7.08
N GLN A 81 -6.81 9.73 -5.92
CA GLN A 81 -5.47 9.29 -5.55
C GLN A 81 -5.03 8.05 -6.35
N LYS A 82 -5.96 7.17 -6.76
CA LYS A 82 -5.67 6.07 -7.71
C LYS A 82 -5.21 6.61 -9.08
N PHE A 83 -5.77 7.73 -9.53
CA PHE A 83 -5.42 8.36 -10.82
C PHE A 83 -4.04 9.03 -10.83
N GLN A 84 -3.60 9.63 -9.71
CA GLN A 84 -2.28 10.26 -9.64
C GLN A 84 -1.11 9.27 -9.81
N TRP A 85 -1.34 7.96 -9.64
CA TRP A 85 -0.31 6.92 -9.79
C TRP A 85 -0.16 6.42 -11.23
N SER A 86 -1.13 6.67 -12.11
CA SER A 86 -1.03 6.31 -13.53
C SER A 86 0.00 7.15 -14.31
N LEU A 87 0.56 8.17 -13.66
CA LEU A 87 1.52 9.14 -14.21
C LEU A 87 2.94 8.98 -13.64
N LEU A 88 3.18 8.01 -12.75
CA LEU A 88 4.50 7.63 -12.21
C LEU A 88 5.09 6.47 -13.02
#